data_AF-A0AAN0XYA4-F1
#
_entry.id   AF-A0AAN0XYA4-F1
#
_cell.length_a   1.000
_cell.length_b   1.000
_cell.length_c   1.000
_cell.angle_alpha   90.00
_cell.angle_beta   90.00
_cell.angle_gamma   90.00
#
_symmetry.space_group_name_H-M   'P 1'
#
loop_
_entity.id
_entity.type
_entity.pdbx_description
1 polymer ?
#
loop_
_entity_poly.entity_id
_entity_poly.type
_entity_poly.pdbx_seq_one_letter_code
_entity_poly.pdbx_strand_id
1 'polypeptide(L)'
;MSKFWLAAFASLLALGMSGSVLADGAEEVHDNPGVVQGSNGHNNHQGNGNGHHDDDDDDDHSNYECGTSCTESTQIVLKGRIPCICDITLPSATKVRLFKSRQLTRGGSISDVEVGNFSASCNTGGVHLKIASANGALKNIDVADTYIDYKVDVGGIDTFAANTGGTEKYKTWSFMGAQATQVNGATMLKVTDLGAVNGKTAGRYRDVLTVTVSGLPF
;
A
#
# COMPACT_ATOMS: atom_id res chain seq x y z
N MET A 1 49.54 -13.63 21.47
CA MET A 1 48.96 -14.98 21.37
C MET A 1 47.58 -14.84 20.73
N SER A 2 47.39 -15.63 19.68
CA SER A 2 46.27 -15.62 18.73
C SER A 2 44.97 -16.17 19.32
N LYS A 3 43.82 -15.73 18.80
CA LYS A 3 42.74 -16.60 18.28
C LYS A 3 41.69 -15.79 17.50
N PHE A 4 41.69 -16.07 16.21
CA PHE A 4 40.67 -15.76 15.20
C PHE A 4 39.40 -16.58 15.45
N TRP A 5 38.23 -16.00 15.16
CA TRP A 5 37.08 -16.76 14.64
C TRP A 5 36.40 -15.94 13.53
N LEU A 6 36.65 -16.37 12.29
CA LEU A 6 35.90 -16.03 11.09
C LEU A 6 34.70 -16.99 11.03
N ALA A 7 33.49 -16.49 10.81
CA ALA A 7 32.38 -17.29 10.33
C ALA A 7 31.75 -16.56 9.14
N ALA A 8 32.10 -17.02 7.95
CA ALA A 8 31.42 -16.69 6.70
C ALA A 8 30.35 -17.76 6.46
N PHE A 9 29.12 -17.34 6.18
CA PHE A 9 28.14 -18.18 5.49
C PHE A 9 27.66 -17.41 4.26
N ALA A 10 28.13 -17.88 3.11
CA ALA A 10 27.61 -17.57 1.79
C ALA A 10 26.72 -18.73 1.37
N SER A 11 25.54 -18.42 0.80
CA SER A 11 24.66 -19.22 -0.06
C SER A 11 23.21 -18.75 0.17
N LEU A 12 22.32 -18.56 -0.80
CA LEU A 12 22.27 -18.95 -2.20
C LEU A 12 21.24 -18.02 -2.89
N LEU A 13 21.54 -17.50 -4.08
CA LEU A 13 20.51 -17.10 -5.05
C LEU A 13 19.92 -18.38 -5.66
N ALA A 14 18.59 -18.48 -5.79
CA ALA A 14 17.92 -19.05 -6.97
C ALA A 14 16.39 -19.02 -6.84
N LEU A 15 15.78 -18.28 -7.78
CA LEU A 15 14.64 -18.66 -8.62
C LEU A 15 13.27 -18.98 -8.00
N GLY A 16 12.24 -18.29 -8.53
CA GLY A 16 10.85 -18.68 -8.35
C GLY A 16 9.85 -17.76 -9.04
N MET A 17 10.04 -17.47 -10.33
CA MET A 17 8.93 -17.02 -11.18
C MET A 17 8.06 -18.22 -11.53
N SER A 18 6.79 -18.19 -11.14
CA SER A 18 5.67 -18.96 -11.70
C SER A 18 4.42 -18.12 -11.39
N GLY A 19 3.60 -17.66 -12.33
CA GLY A 19 3.15 -18.39 -13.51
C GLY A 19 1.90 -19.22 -13.19
N SER A 20 0.82 -18.52 -12.82
CA SER A 20 -0.61 -18.72 -13.14
C SER A 20 -1.28 -20.12 -13.10
N VAL A 21 -2.53 -20.10 -12.58
CA VAL A 21 -3.79 -20.73 -13.11
C VAL A 21 -4.48 -21.79 -12.21
N LEU A 22 -5.75 -21.47 -11.88
CA LEU A 22 -6.92 -22.31 -11.44
C LEU A 22 -6.79 -23.05 -10.10
N ALA A 23 -7.84 -23.37 -9.34
CA ALA A 23 -9.23 -22.91 -9.13
C ALA A 23 -9.66 -23.83 -7.97
N ASP A 24 -10.29 -23.32 -6.91
CA ASP A 24 -11.22 -24.17 -6.18
C ASP A 24 -12.25 -23.34 -5.42
N GLY A 25 -13.50 -23.76 -5.56
CA GLY A 25 -14.60 -23.24 -4.78
C GLY A 25 -14.56 -23.81 -3.38
N ALA A 26 -14.86 -22.99 -2.39
CA ALA A 26 -15.41 -23.46 -1.14
C ALA A 26 -16.39 -22.41 -0.65
N GLU A 27 -17.64 -22.84 -0.62
CA GLU A 27 -18.78 -22.21 0.00
C GLU A 27 -18.47 -21.90 1.48
N GLU A 28 -18.81 -20.70 1.94
CA GLU A 28 -19.17 -20.50 3.34
C GLU A 28 -20.55 -19.87 3.39
N VAL A 29 -21.51 -20.79 3.51
CA VAL A 29 -22.88 -20.57 3.96
C VAL A 29 -22.83 -20.00 5.38
N HIS A 30 -23.43 -18.83 5.57
CA HIS A 30 -23.88 -18.39 6.88
C HIS A 30 -25.41 -18.30 6.85
N ASP A 31 -26.02 -19.33 7.46
CA ASP A 31 -27.41 -19.43 7.82
C ASP A 31 -27.88 -18.26 8.71
N ASN A 32 -29.04 -17.68 8.39
CA ASN A 32 -30.14 -17.51 9.35
C ASN A 32 -31.46 -17.13 8.64
N PRO A 33 -32.63 -17.38 9.26
CA PRO A 33 -33.78 -17.98 8.59
C PRO A 33 -35.03 -17.09 8.69
N GLY A 34 -36.09 -17.49 7.98
CA GLY A 34 -37.44 -16.92 8.09
C GLY A 34 -37.79 -16.10 6.85
N VAL A 35 -38.82 -16.41 6.07
CA VAL A 35 -40.10 -17.04 6.41
C VAL A 35 -40.58 -17.86 5.21
N VAL A 36 -40.87 -19.14 5.44
CA VAL A 36 -41.69 -19.99 4.57
C VAL A 36 -43.03 -20.19 5.27
N GLN A 37 -44.12 -19.79 4.62
CA GLN A 37 -45.48 -20.29 4.78
C GLN A 37 -46.19 -19.91 3.47
N GLY A 38 -46.40 -20.83 2.53
CA GLY A 38 -47.41 -21.90 2.53
C GLY A 38 -48.22 -21.69 1.23
N SER A 39 -48.72 -22.66 0.49
CA SER A 39 -49.00 -24.06 0.71
C SER A 39 -49.21 -24.73 -0.66
N ASN A 40 -48.86 -26.03 -0.71
CA ASN A 40 -49.63 -27.18 -1.24
C ASN A 40 -50.67 -26.94 -2.35
N GLY A 41 -50.81 -27.80 -3.35
CA GLY A 41 -50.37 -29.19 -3.42
C GLY A 41 -51.02 -29.89 -4.61
N HIS A 42 -50.44 -31.04 -4.93
CA HIS A 42 -50.81 -31.93 -6.02
C HIS A 42 -52.02 -32.83 -5.72
N ASN A 43 -52.62 -33.33 -6.82
CA ASN A 43 -53.26 -34.65 -7.02
C ASN A 43 -54.75 -34.88 -6.73
N ASN A 44 -55.45 -35.33 -7.79
CA ASN A 44 -56.34 -36.52 -7.92
C ASN A 44 -57.62 -36.17 -8.71
N HIS A 45 -58.34 -37.05 -9.41
CA HIS A 45 -58.17 -38.35 -10.07
C HIS A 45 -59.57 -38.64 -10.67
N GLN A 46 -59.62 -39.35 -11.81
CA GLN A 46 -60.75 -39.97 -12.53
C GLN A 46 -62.10 -40.22 -11.80
N GLY A 47 -63.21 -40.10 -12.53
CA GLY A 47 -64.50 -40.73 -12.13
C GLY A 47 -65.80 -40.33 -12.85
N ASN A 48 -65.96 -40.76 -14.11
CA ASN A 48 -67.17 -41.18 -14.87
C ASN A 48 -68.61 -40.87 -14.37
N GLY A 49 -69.46 -40.28 -15.24
CA GLY A 49 -70.93 -40.25 -15.08
C GLY A 49 -71.69 -39.42 -16.14
N ASN A 50 -72.24 -40.12 -17.14
CA ASN A 50 -73.05 -39.68 -18.30
C ASN A 50 -74.09 -38.55 -18.11
N GLY A 51 -74.24 -37.73 -19.15
CA GLY A 51 -75.56 -37.23 -19.56
C GLY A 51 -75.60 -35.96 -20.44
N HIS A 52 -75.78 -36.18 -21.76
CA HIS A 52 -76.52 -35.33 -22.72
C HIS A 52 -75.83 -34.02 -23.13
N HIS A 53 -75.24 -34.01 -24.34
CA HIS A 53 -75.84 -33.52 -25.60
C HIS A 53 -75.67 -32.01 -25.74
N ASP A 54 -75.38 -31.62 -26.98
CA ASP A 54 -75.15 -30.26 -27.49
C ASP A 54 -73.64 -29.94 -27.47
N ASP A 55 -72.92 -30.37 -28.50
CA ASP A 55 -72.87 -29.79 -29.85
C ASP A 55 -71.62 -28.92 -29.94
N ASP A 56 -70.79 -29.32 -30.90
CA ASP A 56 -69.96 -28.46 -31.72
C ASP A 56 -68.77 -27.75 -31.05
N ASP A 57 -67.60 -28.29 -31.40
CA ASP A 57 -66.53 -27.57 -32.07
C ASP A 57 -65.85 -26.42 -31.34
N ASP A 58 -64.51 -26.54 -31.29
CA ASP A 58 -63.60 -25.44 -31.55
C ASP A 58 -63.83 -24.18 -30.68
N ASP A 59 -63.05 -23.92 -29.64
CA ASP A 59 -61.65 -23.58 -29.84
C ASP A 59 -60.98 -23.44 -28.48
N ASP A 60 -59.84 -24.11 -28.42
CA ASP A 60 -58.86 -24.13 -27.36
C ASP A 60 -58.13 -22.77 -27.28
N HIS A 61 -58.85 -21.70 -26.94
CA HIS A 61 -58.25 -20.39 -26.75
C HIS A 61 -58.74 -19.77 -25.44
N SER A 62 -58.13 -20.25 -24.36
CA SER A 62 -57.91 -19.46 -23.15
C SER A 62 -57.56 -18.03 -23.59
N ASN A 63 -58.47 -17.10 -23.29
CA ASN A 63 -58.32 -15.68 -23.60
C ASN A 63 -57.22 -15.12 -22.69
N TYR A 64 -55.97 -15.44 -23.00
CA TYR A 64 -54.82 -14.71 -22.50
C TYR A 64 -54.83 -13.38 -23.22
N GLU A 65 -55.55 -12.40 -22.66
CA GLU A 65 -55.44 -11.01 -23.05
C GLU A 65 -54.02 -10.52 -22.68
N CYS A 66 -52.99 -10.91 -23.46
CA CYS A 66 -51.75 -10.13 -23.52
C CYS A 66 -52.19 -8.79 -24.12
N GLY A 67 -52.22 -7.75 -23.28
CA GLY A 67 -52.50 -6.39 -23.74
C GLY A 67 -51.56 -5.99 -24.89
N THR A 68 -51.84 -4.88 -25.55
CA THR A 68 -51.19 -4.42 -26.80
C THR A 68 -49.66 -4.32 -26.78
N SER A 69 -49.01 -4.49 -25.63
CA SER A 69 -47.58 -4.73 -25.54
C SER A 69 -47.24 -5.53 -24.28
N CYS A 70 -46.35 -6.51 -24.42
CA CYS A 70 -45.81 -7.29 -23.32
C CYS A 70 -44.34 -6.82 -23.15
N THR A 71 -44.04 -6.18 -22.00
CA THR A 71 -42.73 -5.55 -21.74
C THR A 71 -42.00 -6.33 -20.65
N GLU A 72 -40.82 -6.84 -20.99
CA GLU A 72 -39.93 -7.47 -20.03
C GLU A 72 -38.64 -6.66 -19.90
N SER A 73 -38.09 -6.58 -18.70
CA SER A 73 -36.80 -5.96 -18.45
C SER A 73 -36.00 -6.78 -17.46
N THR A 74 -34.69 -6.77 -17.62
CA THR A 74 -33.74 -7.43 -16.73
C THR A 74 -32.67 -6.44 -16.31
N GLN A 75 -32.11 -6.62 -15.11
CA GLN A 75 -30.95 -5.86 -14.67
C GLN A 75 -29.66 -6.62 -14.97
N ILE A 76 -28.76 -5.97 -15.68
CA ILE A 76 -27.38 -6.43 -15.87
C ILE A 76 -26.48 -5.63 -14.94
N VAL A 77 -25.75 -6.32 -14.06
CA VAL A 77 -24.76 -5.69 -13.17
C VAL A 77 -23.36 -5.86 -13.74
N LEU A 78 -22.74 -4.74 -14.13
CA LEU A 78 -21.35 -4.70 -14.58
C LEU A 78 -20.44 -4.38 -13.38
N LYS A 79 -19.40 -5.20 -13.16
CA LYS A 79 -18.38 -4.99 -12.12
C LYS A 79 -17.00 -4.96 -12.74
N GLY A 80 -16.13 -4.10 -12.23
CA GLY A 80 -14.72 -3.99 -12.61
C GLY A 80 -13.87 -3.51 -11.44
N ARG A 81 -12.56 -3.80 -11.50
CA ARG A 81 -11.57 -3.34 -10.50
C ARG A 81 -10.43 -2.64 -11.20
N ILE A 82 -10.13 -1.40 -10.78
CA ILE A 82 -8.92 -0.68 -11.20
C ILE A 82 -7.81 -1.02 -10.19
N PRO A 83 -6.64 -1.56 -10.62
CA PRO A 83 -5.53 -1.81 -9.71
C PRO A 83 -4.83 -0.51 -9.31
N CYS A 84 -4.19 -0.52 -8.13
CA CYS A 84 -3.25 0.52 -7.71
C CYS A 84 -1.96 0.39 -8.54
N ILE A 85 -1.60 1.44 -9.26
CA ILE A 85 -0.40 1.54 -10.10
C ILE A 85 0.37 2.78 -9.64
N CYS A 86 1.64 2.61 -9.31
CA CYS A 86 2.52 3.69 -8.87
C CYS A 86 3.88 3.61 -9.58
N ASP A 87 4.30 4.73 -10.15
CA ASP A 87 5.66 4.95 -10.64
C ASP A 87 6.45 5.67 -9.55
N ILE A 88 7.41 4.97 -8.92
CA ILE A 88 8.17 5.47 -7.77
C ILE A 88 9.65 5.51 -8.12
N THR A 89 10.28 6.65 -7.84
CA THR A 89 11.74 6.82 -7.87
C THR A 89 12.22 7.15 -6.46
N LEU A 90 13.26 6.45 -6.01
CA LEU A 90 13.93 6.70 -4.74
C LEU A 90 15.39 7.11 -4.96
N PRO A 91 16.03 7.79 -3.99
CA PRO A 91 17.45 8.09 -4.07
C PRO A 91 18.28 6.80 -4.27
N SER A 92 19.16 6.81 -5.28
CA SER A 92 20.04 5.66 -5.59
C SER A 92 21.28 5.60 -4.70
N ALA A 93 21.57 6.68 -3.95
CA ALA A 93 22.72 6.75 -3.06
C ALA A 93 22.50 5.87 -1.82
N THR A 94 23.22 4.75 -1.72
CA THR A 94 23.16 3.85 -0.57
C THR A 94 24.07 4.27 0.59
N LYS A 95 25.02 5.18 0.34
CA LYS A 95 25.94 5.73 1.35
C LYS A 95 26.18 7.21 1.08
N VAL A 96 25.79 8.06 2.03
CA VAL A 96 26.00 9.51 1.97
C VAL A 96 27.04 9.91 3.00
N ARG A 97 28.12 10.56 2.55
CA ARG A 97 29.16 11.07 3.46
C ARG A 97 28.78 12.46 3.97
N LEU A 98 28.38 12.51 5.24
CA LEU A 98 27.94 13.75 5.88
C LEU A 98 29.10 14.68 6.24
N PHE A 99 30.16 14.12 6.83
CA PHE A 99 31.31 14.90 7.29
C PHE A 99 32.40 14.98 6.21
N LYS A 100 32.60 16.17 5.64
CA LYS A 100 33.69 16.45 4.68
C LYS A 100 34.92 16.99 5.42
N SER A 101 36.10 16.45 5.11
CA SER A 101 37.33 16.72 5.87
C SER A 101 37.68 18.21 6.01
N ARG A 102 37.36 19.04 5.00
CA ARG A 102 37.62 20.50 5.02
C ARG A 102 36.76 21.28 6.01
N GLN A 103 35.55 20.81 6.32
CA GLN A 103 34.63 21.46 7.27
C GLN A 103 35.04 21.14 8.71
N LEU A 104 35.57 19.94 8.93
CA LEU A 104 36.01 19.46 10.25
C LEU A 104 37.27 20.18 10.75
N THR A 105 38.18 20.59 9.86
CA THR A 105 39.50 21.13 10.24
C THR A 105 39.47 22.52 10.87
N ARG A 106 38.32 23.21 10.85
CA ARG A 106 38.16 24.59 11.34
C ARG A 106 37.05 24.77 12.37
N GLY A 107 36.48 23.67 12.88
CA GLY A 107 35.30 23.75 13.76
C GLY A 107 34.10 24.43 13.09
N GLY A 108 34.04 24.41 11.76
CA GLY A 108 32.99 25.07 10.98
C GLY A 108 31.67 24.32 11.05
N SER A 109 30.61 24.97 10.57
CA SER A 109 29.32 24.31 10.35
C SER A 109 29.42 23.27 9.23
N ILE A 110 28.67 22.19 9.39
CA ILE A 110 28.49 21.21 8.32
C ILE A 110 27.41 21.77 7.40
N SER A 111 27.75 21.93 6.12
CA SER A 111 26.77 22.34 5.10
C SER A 111 25.71 21.26 4.90
N ASP A 112 24.56 21.65 4.39
CA ASP A 112 23.56 20.69 3.91
C ASP A 112 24.18 19.67 2.94
N VAL A 113 23.70 18.43 3.05
CA VAL A 113 24.21 17.30 2.27
C VAL A 113 23.05 16.70 1.50
N GLU A 114 23.15 16.78 0.17
CA GLU A 114 22.19 16.17 -0.73
C GLU A 114 22.26 14.64 -0.62
N VAL A 115 21.10 14.02 -0.40
CA VAL A 115 20.93 12.56 -0.38
C VAL A 115 20.51 12.07 -1.77
N GLY A 116 19.66 12.84 -2.44
CA GLY A 116 19.15 12.56 -3.78
C GLY A 116 17.67 12.88 -3.89
N ASN A 117 17.11 12.64 -5.07
CA ASN A 117 15.71 12.91 -5.35
C ASN A 117 14.83 11.69 -5.09
N PHE A 118 13.59 11.94 -4.68
CA PHE A 118 12.51 10.97 -4.77
C PHE A 118 11.37 11.54 -5.62
N SER A 119 10.57 10.67 -6.22
CA SER A 119 9.30 11.04 -6.84
C SER A 119 8.34 9.86 -6.76
N ALA A 120 7.05 10.13 -6.79
CA ALA A 120 6.01 9.13 -6.89
C ALA A 120 4.79 9.69 -7.61
N SER A 121 4.30 8.94 -8.59
CA SER A 121 3.05 9.21 -9.29
C SER A 121 2.21 7.95 -9.23
N CYS A 122 1.04 8.03 -8.59
CA CYS A 122 0.13 6.91 -8.48
C CYS A 122 -1.19 7.24 -9.17
N ASN A 123 -1.84 6.23 -9.77
CA ASN A 123 -3.23 6.34 -10.23
C ASN A 123 -4.26 6.33 -9.06
N THR A 124 -3.76 6.35 -7.83
CA THR A 124 -4.53 6.34 -6.60
C THR A 124 -4.73 7.76 -6.08
N GLY A 125 -5.81 8.00 -5.33
CA GLY A 125 -6.15 9.35 -4.88
C GLY A 125 -5.17 9.98 -3.87
N GLY A 126 -4.20 9.22 -3.36
CA GLY A 126 -3.11 9.76 -2.54
C GLY A 126 -1.82 8.96 -2.54
N VAL A 127 -0.78 9.58 -1.97
CA VAL A 127 0.58 9.04 -1.81
C VAL A 127 1.04 9.26 -0.37
N HIS A 128 1.62 8.23 0.24
CA HIS A 128 2.29 8.32 1.53
C HIS A 128 3.82 8.29 1.35
N LEU A 129 4.51 9.19 2.04
CA LEU A 129 5.97 9.16 2.24
C LEU A 129 6.25 8.84 3.70
N LYS A 130 7.13 7.89 3.98
CA LYS A 130 7.64 7.62 5.33
C LYS A 130 9.16 7.70 5.32
N ILE A 131 9.72 8.44 6.27
CA ILE A 131 11.15 8.39 6.58
C ILE A 131 11.29 7.83 7.99
N ALA A 132 12.11 6.78 8.15
CA ALA A 132 12.43 6.15 9.42
C ALA A 132 13.94 6.14 9.64
N SER A 133 14.37 6.53 10.84
CA SER A 133 15.75 6.49 11.31
C SER A 133 15.90 5.38 12.33
N ALA A 134 16.80 4.43 12.05
CA ALA A 134 17.02 3.26 12.90
C ALA A 134 17.50 3.61 14.31
N ASN A 135 18.27 4.69 14.46
CA ASN A 135 18.79 5.12 15.76
C ASN A 135 18.14 6.42 16.26
N GLY A 136 17.27 7.04 15.46
CA GLY A 136 16.70 8.37 15.68
C GLY A 136 17.70 9.50 15.90
N ALA A 137 18.98 9.28 15.57
CA ALA A 137 20.10 10.22 15.57
C ALA A 137 21.31 9.54 14.91
N LEU A 138 22.37 10.28 14.59
CA LEU A 138 23.65 9.69 14.21
C LEU A 138 24.33 9.08 15.43
N LYS A 139 24.48 7.76 15.45
CA LYS A 139 25.14 7.03 16.54
C LYS A 139 26.64 6.95 16.31
N ASN A 140 27.44 7.27 17.33
CA ASN A 140 28.88 6.98 17.32
C ASN A 140 29.07 5.46 17.43
N ILE A 141 29.76 4.85 16.47
CA ILE A 141 30.01 3.41 16.46
C ILE A 141 31.27 3.01 17.25
N ASP A 142 32.08 4.00 17.64
CA ASP A 142 33.33 3.80 18.38
C ASP A 142 33.16 4.12 19.88
N VAL A 143 32.15 4.90 20.26
CA VAL A 143 31.86 5.33 21.64
C VAL A 143 30.39 5.09 21.96
N ALA A 144 30.12 4.34 23.03
CA ALA A 144 28.76 4.06 23.47
C ALA A 144 27.99 5.35 23.83
N ASP A 145 26.66 5.28 23.65
CA ASP A 145 25.70 6.30 24.08
C ASP A 145 26.00 7.73 23.62
N THR A 146 26.69 7.86 22.49
CA THR A 146 27.08 9.14 21.92
C THR A 146 26.35 9.37 20.61
N TYR A 147 25.60 10.46 20.53
CA TYR A 147 24.69 10.75 19.41
C TYR A 147 24.82 12.19 18.88
N ILE A 148 24.53 12.37 17.60
CA ILE A 148 24.41 13.68 16.94
C ILE A 148 23.05 13.77 16.25
N ASP A 149 22.26 14.76 16.66
CA ASP A 149 20.98 15.03 16.02
C ASP A 149 21.16 15.58 14.61
N TYR A 150 20.18 15.33 13.76
CA TYR A 150 20.15 15.87 12.40
C TYR A 150 18.71 16.04 11.89
N LYS A 151 18.57 16.77 10.80
CA LYS A 151 17.29 16.94 10.10
C LYS A 151 17.39 16.45 8.66
N VAL A 152 16.26 16.09 8.09
CA VAL A 152 16.10 15.77 6.67
C VAL A 152 15.02 16.69 6.12
N ASP A 153 15.41 17.62 5.25
CA ASP A 153 14.51 18.44 4.45
C ASP A 153 13.93 17.60 3.32
N VAL A 154 12.61 17.67 3.16
CA VAL A 154 11.82 16.94 2.15
C VAL A 154 11.45 17.92 1.03
N GLY A 155 12.47 18.41 0.32
CA GLY A 155 12.32 19.34 -0.80
C GLY A 155 11.52 20.61 -0.47
N GLY A 156 11.68 21.15 0.74
CA GLY A 156 10.98 22.35 1.20
C GLY A 156 9.51 22.12 1.57
N ILE A 157 8.99 20.90 1.47
CA ILE A 157 7.62 20.55 1.87
C ILE A 157 7.51 20.56 3.40
N ASP A 158 8.41 19.83 4.06
CA ASP A 158 8.47 19.68 5.51
C ASP A 158 9.85 19.10 5.90
N THR A 159 10.07 18.89 7.19
CA THR A 159 11.29 18.34 7.76
C THR A 159 11.01 17.15 8.66
N PHE A 160 11.89 16.15 8.59
CA PHE A 160 12.03 15.09 9.58
C PHE A 160 13.23 15.39 10.50
N ALA A 161 13.04 15.35 11.81
CA ALA A 161 14.11 15.56 12.78
C ALA A 161 14.44 14.25 13.49
N ALA A 162 15.68 13.77 13.34
CA ALA A 162 16.25 12.65 14.08
C ALA A 162 16.96 13.21 15.32
N ASN A 163 16.24 13.27 16.44
CA ASN A 163 16.66 13.94 17.66
C ASN A 163 16.20 13.23 18.95
N THR A 164 16.18 11.91 18.94
CA THR A 164 15.70 11.10 20.08
C THR A 164 16.82 10.54 20.95
N GLY A 165 18.09 10.82 20.60
CA GLY A 165 19.24 10.36 21.39
C GLY A 165 19.40 8.84 21.44
N GLY A 166 19.14 8.13 20.33
CA GLY A 166 19.39 6.69 20.22
C GLY A 166 18.15 5.79 20.15
N THR A 167 16.95 6.38 20.11
CA THR A 167 15.68 5.62 19.96
C THR A 167 15.17 5.73 18.53
N GLU A 168 14.74 4.64 17.90
CA GLU A 168 14.16 4.68 16.55
C GLU A 168 13.07 5.76 16.42
N LYS A 169 13.04 6.44 15.28
CA LYS A 169 12.03 7.47 15.00
C LYS A 169 11.58 7.42 13.55
N TYR A 170 10.29 7.62 13.30
CA TYR A 170 9.76 7.80 11.95
C TYR A 170 8.78 8.98 11.88
N LYS A 171 8.55 9.45 10.65
CA LYS A 171 7.47 10.38 10.31
C LYS A 171 6.85 9.95 8.99
N THR A 172 5.53 10.06 8.91
CA THR A 172 4.75 9.77 7.70
C THR A 172 4.04 11.03 7.25
N TRP A 173 4.10 11.31 5.95
CA TRP A 173 3.35 12.37 5.28
C TRP A 173 2.34 11.75 4.34
N SER A 174 1.17 12.37 4.28
CA SER A 174 0.04 11.95 3.45
C SER A 174 -0.29 13.07 2.47
N PHE A 175 -0.10 12.81 1.17
CA PHE A 175 -0.40 13.73 0.09
C PHE A 175 -1.67 13.25 -0.62
N MET A 176 -2.78 13.96 -0.44
CA MET A 176 -4.11 13.55 -0.90
C MET A 176 -4.66 14.51 -1.95
N GLY A 177 -5.41 13.99 -2.93
CA GLY A 177 -6.05 14.79 -3.97
C GLY A 177 -5.04 15.64 -4.75
N ALA A 178 -5.30 16.95 -4.88
CA ALA A 178 -4.40 17.86 -5.59
C ALA A 178 -2.98 17.91 -4.99
N GLN A 179 -2.82 17.63 -3.69
CA GLN A 179 -1.50 17.61 -3.04
C GLN A 179 -0.63 16.43 -3.45
N ALA A 180 -1.21 15.35 -3.99
CA ALA A 180 -0.43 14.24 -4.53
C ALA A 180 0.52 14.70 -5.65
N THR A 181 0.19 15.79 -6.35
CA THR A 181 1.07 16.38 -7.39
C THR A 181 2.40 16.90 -6.84
N GLN A 182 2.51 17.20 -5.54
CA GLN A 182 3.74 17.70 -4.92
C GLN A 182 4.88 16.68 -4.94
N VAL A 183 4.55 15.39 -5.04
CA VAL A 183 5.54 14.31 -5.13
C VAL A 183 5.64 13.69 -6.52
N ASN A 184 4.85 14.16 -7.50
CA ASN A 184 4.95 13.70 -8.88
C ASN A 184 6.27 14.12 -9.55
N GLY A 185 6.87 15.23 -9.10
CA GLY A 185 8.16 15.73 -9.55
C GLY A 185 9.33 15.18 -8.75
N ALA A 186 10.55 15.40 -9.24
CA ALA A 186 11.77 15.07 -8.50
C ALA A 186 11.92 16.02 -7.29
N THR A 187 11.69 15.49 -6.09
CA THR A 187 11.80 16.20 -4.81
C THR A 187 13.12 15.84 -4.14
N MET A 188 13.97 16.84 -3.88
CA MET A 188 15.31 16.63 -3.31
C MET A 188 15.25 16.40 -1.79
N LEU A 189 15.86 15.31 -1.32
CA LEU A 189 16.13 15.09 0.09
C LEU A 189 17.50 15.64 0.47
N LYS A 190 17.57 16.44 1.53
CA LYS A 190 18.81 16.99 2.08
C LYS A 190 18.92 16.71 3.56
N VAL A 191 20.06 16.19 4.00
CA VAL A 191 20.41 16.20 5.42
C VAL A 191 20.88 17.60 5.79
N THR A 192 20.23 18.18 6.78
CA THR A 192 20.47 19.53 7.26
C THR A 192 20.70 19.52 8.77
N ASP A 193 21.14 20.65 9.31
CA ASP A 193 21.21 20.90 10.76
C ASP A 193 21.99 19.83 11.55
N LEU A 194 23.13 19.38 11.02
CA LEU A 194 24.05 18.45 11.69
C LEU A 194 24.78 19.07 12.91
N GLY A 195 24.38 20.28 13.31
CA GLY A 195 24.98 21.07 14.37
C GLY A 195 26.42 21.50 14.11
N ALA A 196 27.00 22.21 15.08
CA ALA A 196 28.44 22.44 15.13
C ALA A 196 29.14 21.17 15.61
N VAL A 197 30.26 20.83 14.97
CA VAL A 197 31.09 19.67 15.36
C VAL A 197 31.88 19.94 16.64
N ASN A 198 32.02 21.21 17.01
CA ASN A 198 32.75 21.60 18.20
C ASN A 198 32.01 21.13 19.46
N GLY A 199 32.70 20.41 20.35
CA GLY A 199 32.11 19.78 21.53
C GLY A 199 31.47 18.40 21.28
N LYS A 200 31.52 17.86 20.05
CA LYS A 200 31.14 16.47 19.79
C LYS A 200 32.33 15.55 19.98
N THR A 201 32.10 14.37 20.55
CA THR A 201 33.14 13.34 20.71
C THR A 201 33.66 12.89 19.36
N ALA A 202 34.98 12.80 19.19
CA ALA A 202 35.57 12.27 17.96
C ALA A 202 35.19 10.79 17.76
N GLY A 203 34.98 10.38 16.51
CA GLY A 203 34.64 9.01 16.17
C GLY A 203 33.88 8.91 14.85
N ARG A 204 33.52 7.69 14.48
CA ARG A 204 32.70 7.41 13.31
C ARG A 204 31.22 7.45 13.72
N TYR A 205 30.44 8.25 13.02
CA TYR A 205 29.01 8.37 13.23
C TYR A 205 28.24 7.75 12.07
N ARG A 206 27.17 7.01 12.38
CA ARG A 206 26.33 6.35 11.40
C ARG A 206 24.88 6.34 11.84
N ASP A 207 24.00 6.44 10.87
CA ASP A 207 22.60 6.06 11.00
C ASP A 207 22.13 5.40 9.70
N VAL A 208 20.96 4.76 9.74
CA VAL A 208 20.29 4.18 8.58
C VAL A 208 18.91 4.81 8.45
N LEU A 209 18.71 5.51 7.33
CA LEU A 209 17.40 6.01 6.94
C LEU A 209 16.73 5.02 5.99
N THR A 210 15.49 4.66 6.31
CA THR A 210 14.60 3.94 5.41
C THR A 210 13.57 4.92 4.87
N VAL A 211 13.54 5.08 3.55
CA VAL A 211 12.56 5.90 2.84
C VAL A 211 11.56 4.95 2.18
N THR A 212 10.28 5.11 2.48
CA THR A 212 9.19 4.30 1.92
C THR A 212 8.18 5.21 1.26
N VAL A 213 7.76 4.85 0.04
CA VAL A 213 6.68 5.53 -0.66
C VAL A 213 5.62 4.52 -1.06
N SER A 214 4.34 4.85 -0.87
CA SER A 214 3.21 3.96 -1.18
C SER A 214 2.00 4.73 -1.68
N GLY A 215 1.29 4.19 -2.67
CA GLY A 215 -0.01 4.70 -3.09
C GLY A 215 -1.14 4.24 -2.17
N LEU A 216 -2.17 5.08 -2.01
CA LEU A 216 -3.37 4.75 -1.25
C LEU A 216 -4.65 4.92 -2.07
N PRO A 217 -5.53 3.90 -2.10
CA PRO A 217 -6.85 4.06 -2.67
C PRO A 217 -7.64 5.13 -1.88
N PHE A 218 -8.44 5.90 -2.61
CA PHE A 218 -9.39 6.85 -2.04
C PHE A 218 -10.75 6.18 -1.87
#